data_AF-A0A3D3FPK2-F1
#
_entry.id   AF-A0A3D3FPK2-F1
#
_cell.length_a   1.000
_cell.length_b   1.000
_cell.length_c   1.000
_cell.angle_alpha   90.00
_cell.angle_beta   90.00
_cell.angle_gamma   90.00
#
_symmetry.space_group_name_H-M   'P 1'
#
loop_
_entity.id
_entity.type
_entity.pdbx_description
1 polymer ?
#
loop_
_entity_poly.entity_id
_entity_poly.type
_entity_poly.pdbx_seq_one_letter_code
_entity_poly.pdbx_strand_id
1 'polypeptide(L)'
;MPASIPILEKTCFELDPRPLEEKKSPHAGLLPTSRVFRSLGKPALIAGAISTKQRQRVLLEGQLIESMVLLQTTGGDCVEDMKTIAGDECPDRGPGYSLPKVNTLRDFMNRFHNEDLVRLRPPREEQRSFILEPSKTLVGLQEVLSGSVRAIATVKDSRNCPKTIATVNLSVTIIESHEEAV
;
A
#
# COMPACT_ATOMS: atom_id res chain seq x y z
N MET A 1 17.87 -45.24 -14.52
CA MET A 1 17.31 -43.90 -14.81
C MET A 1 16.27 -43.61 -13.74
N PRO A 2 16.35 -42.50 -12.99
CA PRO A 2 15.36 -42.22 -11.96
C PRO A 2 14.03 -41.83 -12.63
N ALA A 3 12.92 -42.32 -12.06
CA ALA A 3 11.56 -42.12 -12.58
C ALA A 3 11.21 -40.62 -12.66
N SER A 4 10.53 -40.21 -13.74
CA SER A 4 10.03 -38.84 -13.85
C SER A 4 8.92 -38.62 -12.82
N ILE A 5 9.18 -37.72 -11.87
CA ILE A 5 8.17 -37.32 -10.88
C ILE A 5 7.32 -36.22 -11.53
N PRO A 6 5.98 -36.35 -11.54
CA PRO A 6 5.10 -35.32 -12.10
C PRO A 6 5.27 -33.97 -11.39
N ILE A 7 5.20 -32.88 -12.17
CA ILE A 7 5.50 -31.47 -11.82
C ILE A 7 4.81 -30.91 -10.55
N LEU A 8 3.84 -31.62 -9.96
CA LEU A 8 3.03 -31.15 -8.83
C LEU A 8 3.23 -31.92 -7.50
N GLU A 9 4.16 -32.88 -7.40
CA GLU A 9 4.17 -33.81 -6.26
C GLU A 9 5.06 -33.45 -5.05
N LYS A 10 5.84 -32.36 -5.06
CA LYS A 10 6.44 -31.79 -3.83
C LYS A 10 7.04 -30.41 -4.10
N THR A 11 6.69 -29.43 -3.28
CA THR A 11 7.55 -28.25 -3.12
C THR A 11 8.92 -28.74 -2.66
N CYS A 12 10.02 -28.33 -3.32
CA CYS A 12 11.41 -28.75 -3.03
C CYS A 12 11.95 -28.34 -1.64
N PHE A 13 11.07 -28.03 -0.69
CA PHE A 13 11.45 -27.74 0.68
C PHE A 13 11.50 -29.05 1.47
N GLU A 14 12.69 -29.38 1.95
CA GLU A 14 12.87 -30.38 2.98
C GLU A 14 12.37 -29.76 4.30
N LEU A 15 11.36 -30.37 4.93
CA LEU A 15 10.87 -29.92 6.23
C LEU A 15 11.86 -30.39 7.28
N ASP A 16 12.55 -29.47 7.98
CA ASP A 16 13.35 -29.84 9.14
C ASP A 16 12.39 -30.43 10.20
N PRO A 17 12.59 -31.70 10.64
CA PRO A 17 11.73 -32.32 11.65
C PRO A 17 11.86 -31.65 13.02
N ARG A 18 12.88 -30.81 13.23
CA ARG A 18 13.06 -30.04 14.45
C ARG A 18 12.36 -28.69 14.29
N PRO A 19 11.37 -28.39 15.14
CA PRO A 19 10.82 -27.04 15.19
C PRO A 19 11.95 -26.05 15.51
N LEU A 20 12.17 -25.04 14.67
CA LEU A 20 13.00 -23.87 15.05
C LEU A 20 12.61 -23.42 16.49
N GLU A 21 13.60 -23.22 17.35
CA GLU A 21 13.37 -22.77 18.74
C GLU A 21 13.16 -21.25 18.85
N GLU A 22 13.55 -20.52 17.82
CA GLU A 22 13.44 -19.07 17.73
C GLU A 22 11.98 -18.61 17.54
N LYS A 23 11.71 -17.35 17.93
CA LYS A 23 10.41 -16.73 17.65
C LYS A 23 10.16 -16.71 16.15
N LYS A 24 9.15 -17.46 15.73
CA LYS A 24 8.69 -17.55 14.36
C LYS A 24 7.36 -16.84 14.20
N SER A 25 7.22 -16.19 13.05
CA SER A 25 5.98 -15.62 12.60
C SER A 25 5.84 -15.90 11.12
N PRO A 26 4.65 -16.32 10.65
CA PRO A 26 4.36 -16.39 9.21
C PRO A 26 4.45 -15.01 8.53
N HIS A 27 4.43 -13.94 9.31
CA HIS A 27 4.51 -12.55 8.88
C HIS A 27 5.92 -11.94 9.02
N ALA A 28 6.95 -12.73 9.35
CA ALA A 28 8.33 -12.24 9.44
C ALA A 28 8.83 -11.57 8.14
N GLY A 29 8.29 -11.98 6.99
CA GLY A 29 8.55 -11.36 5.68
C GLY A 29 8.08 -9.91 5.54
N LEU A 30 7.30 -9.38 6.49
CA LEU A 30 6.85 -7.99 6.50
C LEU A 30 7.90 -7.00 7.02
N LEU A 31 8.87 -7.48 7.82
CA LEU A 31 9.91 -6.62 8.38
C LEU A 31 10.80 -6.00 7.30
N PRO A 32 11.27 -6.74 6.26
CA PRO A 32 11.94 -6.16 5.12
C PRO A 32 11.12 -5.06 4.43
N THR A 33 9.80 -5.24 4.27
CA THR A 33 8.93 -4.23 3.65
C THR A 33 8.88 -2.95 4.47
N SER A 34 8.66 -3.04 5.78
CA SER A 34 8.70 -1.88 6.69
C SER A 34 10.07 -1.19 6.62
N ARG A 35 11.17 -1.95 6.61
CA ARG A 35 12.52 -1.41 6.46
C ARG A 35 12.70 -0.66 5.14
N VAL A 36 12.25 -1.22 4.02
CA VAL A 36 12.32 -0.57 2.71
C VAL A 36 11.50 0.72 2.72
N PHE A 37 10.26 0.67 3.20
CA PHE A 37 9.38 1.83 3.34
C PHE A 37 10.08 2.97 4.09
N ARG A 38 10.72 2.68 5.23
CA ARG A 38 11.48 3.67 6.01
C ARG A 38 12.74 4.16 5.31
N SER A 39 13.50 3.25 4.70
CA SER A 39 14.74 3.59 3.99
C SER A 39 14.50 4.52 2.80
N LEU A 40 13.30 4.48 2.21
CA LEU A 40 12.84 5.39 1.17
C LEU A 40 12.40 6.77 1.71
N GLY A 41 12.56 7.05 3.00
CA GLY A 41 12.19 8.32 3.62
C GLY A 41 10.68 8.58 3.69
N LYS A 42 9.85 7.55 3.48
CA LYS A 42 8.38 7.66 3.43
C LYS A 42 7.78 8.34 4.66
N PRO A 43 8.19 8.05 5.91
CA PRO A 43 7.62 8.70 7.08
C PRO A 43 7.73 10.23 7.05
N ALA A 44 8.88 10.77 6.64
CA ALA A 44 9.11 12.21 6.56
C ALA A 44 8.30 12.86 5.42
N LEU A 45 8.26 12.22 4.25
CA LEU A 45 7.44 12.69 3.12
C LEU A 45 5.95 12.74 3.48
N ILE A 46 5.44 11.71 4.16
CA ILE A 46 4.06 11.65 4.60
C ILE A 46 3.77 12.75 5.62
N ALA A 47 4.63 12.92 6.62
CA ALA A 47 4.44 13.96 7.64
C ALA A 47 4.39 15.38 7.04
N GLY A 48 5.16 15.64 5.97
CA GLY A 48 5.15 16.93 5.28
C GLY A 48 3.94 17.15 4.36
N ALA A 49 3.43 16.09 3.73
CA ALA A 49 2.39 16.20 2.70
C ALA A 49 0.97 15.91 3.21
N ILE A 50 0.82 15.05 4.21
CA ILE A 50 -0.45 14.60 4.76
C ILE A 50 -0.50 15.04 6.23
N SER A 51 -0.85 16.30 6.46
CA SER A 51 -1.13 16.81 7.81
C SER A 51 -2.63 16.97 7.98
N THR A 52 -3.21 16.11 8.82
CA THR A 52 -4.63 16.22 9.17
C THR A 52 -4.72 16.76 10.60
N LYS A 53 -5.32 17.95 10.76
CA LYS A 53 -5.41 18.67 12.04
C LYS A 53 -6.29 17.92 13.05
N GLN A 54 -5.70 17.00 13.82
CA GLN A 54 -6.37 16.40 14.98
C GLN A 54 -5.38 16.29 16.13
N ARG A 55 -5.67 17.02 17.22
CA ARG A 55 -4.95 16.93 18.49
C ARG A 55 -5.30 15.59 19.14
N GLN A 56 -4.28 14.82 19.50
CA GLN A 56 -4.33 13.49 20.15
C GLN A 56 -4.55 12.31 19.19
N ARG A 57 -3.48 11.90 18.49
CA ARG A 57 -3.43 10.57 17.90
C ARG A 57 -2.46 9.68 18.64
N VAL A 58 -2.88 8.44 18.83
CA VAL A 58 -2.00 7.35 19.29
C VAL A 58 -1.03 6.95 18.16
N LEU A 59 -1.44 7.11 16.89
CA LEU A 59 -0.64 6.78 15.71
C LEU A 59 -0.56 7.94 14.72
N LEU A 60 0.63 8.15 14.17
CA LEU A 60 0.94 9.12 13.12
C LEU A 60 0.45 8.62 11.75
N GLU A 61 0.19 9.53 10.80
CA GLU A 61 -0.19 9.20 9.42
C GLU A 61 0.81 8.24 8.75
N GLY A 62 2.10 8.44 8.99
CA GLY A 62 3.16 7.57 8.48
C GLY A 62 3.04 6.13 8.98
N GLN A 63 2.61 5.94 10.25
CA GLN A 63 2.39 4.62 10.84
C GLN A 63 1.14 3.95 10.26
N LEU A 64 0.07 4.73 10.04
CA LEU A 64 -1.17 4.22 9.42
C LEU A 64 -0.92 3.77 7.97
N ILE A 65 -0.21 4.58 7.18
CA ILE A 65 0.14 4.22 5.81
C ILE A 65 1.12 3.05 5.77
N GLU A 66 2.14 3.02 6.64
CA GLU A 66 3.05 1.88 6.73
C GLU A 66 2.27 0.60 7.05
N SER A 67 1.33 0.63 7.99
CA SER A 67 0.48 -0.52 8.33
C SER A 67 -0.34 -1.01 7.13
N MET A 68 -0.89 -0.09 6.33
CA MET A 68 -1.60 -0.46 5.09
C MET A 68 -0.69 -1.08 4.03
N VAL A 69 0.55 -0.60 3.89
CA VAL A 69 1.53 -1.20 2.97
C VAL A 69 1.89 -2.62 3.42
N LEU A 70 2.02 -2.84 4.74
CA LEU A 70 2.25 -4.18 5.28
C LEU A 70 1.05 -5.09 5.00
N LEU A 71 -0.18 -4.60 5.19
CA LEU A 71 -1.39 -5.34 4.86
C LEU A 71 -1.49 -5.73 3.37
N GLN A 72 -1.16 -4.81 2.46
CA GLN A 72 -1.11 -5.12 1.03
C GLN A 72 -0.02 -6.15 0.71
N THR A 73 1.12 -6.08 1.41
CA THR A 73 2.22 -7.04 1.23
C THR A 73 1.82 -8.45 1.65
N THR A 74 0.93 -8.60 2.65
CA THR A 74 0.37 -9.90 3.03
C THR A 74 -0.72 -10.39 2.08
N GLY A 75 -1.12 -9.58 1.10
CA GLY A 75 -2.22 -9.89 0.19
C GLY A 75 -3.60 -9.47 0.69
N GLY A 76 -3.69 -8.64 1.74
CA GLY A 76 -4.95 -8.05 2.17
C GLY A 76 -5.42 -6.96 1.22
N ASP A 77 -6.72 -6.89 0.96
CA ASP A 77 -7.33 -5.96 0.00
C ASP A 77 -8.24 -4.92 0.65
N CYS A 78 -8.71 -5.18 1.88
CA CYS A 78 -9.60 -4.31 2.64
C CYS A 78 -9.08 -4.03 4.05
N VAL A 79 -9.59 -2.99 4.72
CA VAL A 79 -9.11 -2.60 6.06
C VAL A 79 -9.44 -3.65 7.13
N GLU A 80 -10.45 -4.47 6.88
CA GLU A 80 -10.89 -5.57 7.74
C GLU A 80 -9.84 -6.67 7.84
N ASP A 81 -9.05 -6.88 6.78
CA ASP A 81 -7.96 -7.86 6.74
C ASP A 81 -6.83 -7.53 7.68
N MET A 82 -6.78 -6.31 8.26
CA MET A 82 -5.81 -6.00 9.31
C MET A 82 -5.89 -6.99 10.48
N LYS A 83 -7.05 -7.60 10.72
CA LYS A 83 -7.22 -8.66 11.72
C LYS A 83 -6.40 -9.92 11.44
N THR A 84 -6.01 -10.17 10.19
CA THR A 84 -5.23 -11.36 9.79
C THR A 84 -3.78 -11.28 10.27
N ILE A 85 -3.27 -10.06 10.46
CA ILE A 85 -1.88 -9.81 10.91
C ILE A 85 -1.81 -9.16 12.29
N ALA A 86 -2.91 -8.61 12.79
CA ALA A 86 -2.99 -8.06 14.14
C ALA A 86 -2.90 -9.18 15.20
N GLY A 87 -2.11 -8.95 16.25
CA GLY A 87 -1.90 -9.92 17.34
C GLY A 87 -0.76 -10.91 17.09
N ASP A 88 -0.14 -10.89 15.91
CA ASP A 88 1.17 -11.53 15.73
C ASP A 88 2.25 -10.62 16.32
N GLU A 89 3.06 -11.18 17.23
CA GLU A 89 4.12 -10.45 17.92
C GLU A 89 5.15 -9.83 16.97
N CYS A 90 5.38 -10.43 15.79
CA CYS A 90 6.38 -9.97 14.84
C CYS A 90 6.00 -8.62 14.20
N PRO A 91 4.86 -8.48 13.51
CA PRO A 91 4.42 -7.19 12.98
C PRO A 91 4.00 -6.19 14.07
N ASP A 92 3.62 -6.63 15.28
CA ASP A 92 3.33 -5.70 16.39
C ASP A 92 4.58 -5.09 17.04
N ARG A 93 5.74 -5.77 16.99
CA ARG A 93 7.00 -5.27 17.56
C ARG A 93 7.96 -4.73 16.52
N GLY A 94 8.00 -5.33 15.34
CA GLY A 94 8.99 -5.04 14.30
C GLY A 94 9.05 -3.56 13.87
N PRO A 95 7.90 -2.94 13.54
CA PRO A 95 7.84 -1.51 13.23
C PRO A 95 8.08 -0.61 14.45
N GLY A 96 8.00 -1.12 15.68
CA GLY A 96 8.14 -0.31 16.91
C GLY A 96 6.87 0.43 17.34
N TYR A 97 5.72 0.04 16.82
CA TYR A 97 4.39 0.44 17.28
C TYR A 97 3.39 -0.69 17.01
N SER A 98 2.33 -0.77 17.82
CA SER A 98 1.27 -1.77 17.61
C SER A 98 0.43 -1.43 16.39
N LEU A 99 0.06 -2.44 15.61
CA LEU A 99 -0.75 -2.25 14.42
C LEU A 99 -2.10 -1.59 14.77
N PRO A 100 -2.62 -0.70 13.89
CA PRO A 100 -3.87 -0.01 14.13
C PRO A 100 -5.05 -0.98 14.12
N LYS A 101 -6.07 -0.67 14.92
CA LYS A 101 -7.36 -1.36 14.83
C LYS A 101 -8.03 -1.01 13.50
N VAL A 102 -8.87 -1.92 13.00
CA VAL A 102 -9.67 -1.76 11.77
C VAL A 102 -10.42 -0.41 11.74
N ASN A 103 -11.07 -0.03 12.84
CA ASN A 103 -11.81 1.23 12.90
C ASN A 103 -10.89 2.45 12.75
N THR A 104 -9.69 2.42 13.34
CA THR A 104 -8.70 3.50 13.19
C THR A 104 -8.25 3.66 11.73
N LEU A 105 -8.04 2.54 11.01
CA LEU A 105 -7.73 2.56 9.58
C LEU A 105 -8.91 3.06 8.75
N ARG A 106 -10.13 2.62 9.04
CA ARG A 106 -11.33 3.06 8.33
C ARG A 106 -11.55 4.56 8.49
N ASP A 107 -11.43 5.07 9.72
CA ASP A 107 -11.55 6.50 10.01
C ASP A 107 -10.45 7.32 9.31
N PHE A 108 -9.26 6.74 9.14
CA PHE A 108 -8.18 7.35 8.38
C PHE A 108 -8.50 7.39 6.87
N MET A 109 -8.96 6.28 6.30
CA MET A 109 -9.33 6.17 4.88
C MET A 109 -10.46 7.11 4.50
N ASN A 110 -11.47 7.25 5.35
CA ASN A 110 -12.60 8.15 5.14
C ASN A 110 -12.18 9.63 5.02
N ARG A 111 -10.96 10.02 5.44
CA ARG A 111 -10.46 11.41 5.30
C ARG A 111 -9.97 11.74 3.89
N PHE A 112 -9.78 10.73 3.06
CA PHE A 112 -9.45 10.92 1.64
C PHE A 112 -10.72 11.17 0.80
N HIS A 113 -11.87 10.77 1.33
CA HIS A 113 -13.18 10.99 0.74
C HIS A 113 -13.70 12.40 1.04
N ASN A 114 -14.38 13.01 0.06
CA ASN A 114 -15.07 14.28 0.24
C ASN A 114 -16.45 14.22 -0.43
N GLU A 115 -17.49 14.08 0.38
CA GLU A 115 -18.89 14.00 -0.08
C GLU A 115 -19.33 15.25 -0.87
N ASP A 116 -18.80 16.43 -0.54
CA ASP A 116 -19.19 17.65 -1.25
C ASP A 116 -18.67 17.65 -2.70
N LEU A 117 -17.52 17.01 -2.97
CA LEU A 117 -17.05 16.82 -4.34
C LEU A 117 -17.91 15.80 -5.10
N VAL A 118 -18.41 14.77 -4.41
CA VAL A 118 -19.31 13.78 -5.02
C VAL A 118 -20.62 14.42 -5.48
N ARG A 119 -21.14 15.38 -4.69
CA ARG A 119 -22.36 16.13 -5.01
C ARG A 119 -22.23 17.03 -6.25
N LEU A 120 -21.01 17.34 -6.68
CA LEU A 120 -20.76 18.09 -7.93
C LEU A 120 -20.94 17.23 -9.19
N ARG A 121 -21.17 15.92 -9.05
CA ARG A 121 -21.43 15.03 -10.17
C ARG A 121 -22.72 15.44 -10.89
N PRO A 122 -22.68 15.73 -12.20
CA PRO A 122 -23.88 15.98 -12.99
C PRO A 122 -24.80 14.75 -13.07
N PRO A 123 -26.08 14.92 -13.44
CA PRO A 123 -26.96 13.80 -13.74
C PRO A 123 -26.33 12.84 -14.75
N ARG A 124 -26.63 11.55 -14.61
CA ARG A 124 -26.03 10.50 -15.46
C ARG A 124 -26.43 10.65 -16.93
N GLU A 125 -27.57 11.26 -17.17
CA GLU A 125 -28.12 11.58 -18.48
C GLU A 125 -27.26 12.62 -19.21
N GLU A 126 -26.66 13.57 -18.48
CA GLU A 126 -25.77 14.60 -19.04
C GLU A 126 -24.33 14.09 -19.17
N GLN A 127 -23.83 13.42 -18.13
CA GLN A 127 -22.46 12.94 -18.09
C GLN A 127 -22.37 11.56 -17.42
N ARG A 128 -22.22 10.53 -18.26
CA ARG A 128 -22.10 9.14 -17.81
C ARG A 128 -20.80 8.87 -17.04
N SER A 129 -19.71 9.54 -17.41
CA SER A 129 -18.39 9.41 -16.79
C SER A 129 -17.94 10.74 -16.19
N PHE A 130 -17.85 10.79 -14.86
CA PHE A 130 -17.42 11.98 -14.12
C PHE A 130 -16.21 11.65 -13.25
N ILE A 131 -15.08 12.28 -13.54
CA ILE A 131 -13.85 12.16 -12.74
C ILE A 131 -13.91 13.24 -11.67
N LEU A 132 -13.84 12.81 -10.41
CA LEU A 132 -13.84 13.72 -9.27
C LEU A 132 -12.49 14.43 -9.16
N GLU A 133 -12.53 15.73 -8.89
CA GLU A 133 -11.35 16.46 -8.45
C GLU A 133 -10.80 15.84 -7.15
N PRO A 134 -9.47 15.76 -6.99
CA PRO A 134 -8.88 15.14 -5.81
C PRO A 134 -9.12 15.99 -4.56
N SER A 135 -9.49 15.34 -3.46
CA SER A 135 -9.54 16.00 -2.16
C SER A 135 -8.15 16.50 -1.74
N LYS A 136 -8.09 17.49 -0.84
CA LYS A 136 -6.81 18.01 -0.33
C LYS A 136 -5.89 16.91 0.23
N THR A 137 -6.47 15.92 0.90
CA THR A 137 -5.73 14.78 1.46
C THR A 137 -5.20 13.86 0.35
N LEU A 138 -5.97 13.64 -0.72
CA LEU A 138 -5.53 12.89 -1.91
C LEU A 138 -4.40 13.61 -2.66
N VAL A 139 -4.47 14.94 -2.80
CA VAL A 139 -3.35 15.74 -3.33
C VAL A 139 -2.10 15.56 -2.47
N GLY A 140 -2.24 15.55 -1.14
CA GLY A 140 -1.14 15.22 -0.24
C GLY A 140 -0.52 13.84 -0.51
N LEU A 141 -1.34 12.82 -0.77
CA LEU A 141 -0.84 11.49 -1.13
C LEU A 141 -0.11 11.49 -2.48
N GLN A 142 -0.60 12.25 -3.46
CA GLN A 142 0.10 12.44 -4.73
C GLN A 142 1.48 13.07 -4.51
N GLU A 143 1.61 14.05 -3.60
CA GLU A 143 2.91 14.63 -3.25
C GLU A 143 3.86 13.62 -2.60
N VAL A 144 3.37 12.68 -1.78
CA VAL A 144 4.18 11.58 -1.24
C VAL A 144 4.72 10.70 -2.38
N LEU A 145 3.87 10.34 -3.36
CA LEU A 145 4.28 9.52 -4.50
C LEU A 145 5.31 10.26 -5.36
N SER A 146 5.03 11.50 -5.76
CA SER A 146 5.95 12.36 -6.51
C SER A 146 7.26 12.59 -5.76
N GLY A 147 7.20 12.84 -4.45
CA GLY A 147 8.36 12.96 -3.57
C GLY A 147 9.23 11.70 -3.54
N SER A 148 8.61 10.53 -3.61
CA SER A 148 9.32 9.25 -3.64
C SER A 148 10.08 9.05 -4.95
N VAL A 149 9.47 9.41 -6.08
CA VAL A 149 10.12 9.38 -7.39
C VAL A 149 11.31 10.35 -7.41
N ARG A 150 11.13 11.57 -6.90
CA ARG A 150 12.20 12.57 -6.75
C ARG A 150 13.36 12.03 -5.90
N ALA A 151 13.07 11.45 -4.74
CA ALA A 151 14.10 10.88 -3.86
C ALA A 151 14.91 9.78 -4.56
N ILE A 152 14.25 8.89 -5.30
CA ILE A 152 14.93 7.85 -6.09
C ILE A 152 15.79 8.46 -7.20
N ALA A 153 15.30 9.49 -7.89
CA ALA A 153 16.05 10.19 -8.92
C ALA A 153 17.32 10.83 -8.35
N THR A 154 17.23 11.56 -7.24
CA THR A 154 18.38 12.19 -6.58
C THR A 154 19.46 11.17 -6.17
N VAL A 155 19.06 10.00 -5.68
CA VAL A 155 20.02 8.92 -5.34
C VAL A 155 20.72 8.37 -6.59
N LYS A 156 20.04 8.33 -7.74
CA LYS A 156 20.65 7.88 -9.01
C LYS A 156 21.59 8.93 -9.60
N ASP A 157 21.22 10.19 -9.53
CA ASP A 157 22.04 11.31 -10.01
C ASP A 157 23.35 11.39 -9.22
N SER A 158 23.27 11.28 -7.88
CA SER A 158 24.46 11.24 -7.01
C SER A 158 25.38 10.03 -7.24
N ARG A 159 24.85 8.94 -7.82
CA ARG A 159 25.63 7.75 -8.23
C ARG A 159 26.11 7.79 -9.67
N ASN A 160 25.96 8.93 -10.34
CA ASN A 160 26.30 9.15 -11.76
C ASN A 160 25.72 8.05 -12.67
N CYS A 161 24.51 7.58 -12.35
CA CYS A 161 23.77 6.56 -13.09
C CYS A 161 22.52 7.19 -13.72
N PRO A 162 22.66 8.10 -14.70
CA PRO A 162 21.52 8.77 -15.31
C PRO A 162 20.65 7.73 -16.04
N LYS A 163 19.37 7.63 -15.67
CA LYS A 163 18.37 6.90 -16.47
C LYS A 163 17.56 7.90 -17.28
N THR A 164 17.85 7.97 -18.57
CA THR A 164 17.10 8.77 -19.55
C THR A 164 15.87 8.04 -20.11
N ILE A 165 15.69 6.76 -19.76
CA ILE A 165 14.62 5.90 -20.27
C ILE A 165 13.81 5.39 -19.09
N ALA A 166 12.51 5.67 -19.11
CA ALA A 166 11.50 5.10 -18.23
C ALA A 166 10.50 4.31 -19.07
N THR A 167 10.19 3.08 -18.66
CA THR A 167 9.13 2.29 -19.28
C THR A 167 7.84 2.54 -18.50
N VAL A 168 6.87 3.18 -19.13
CA VAL A 168 5.52 3.34 -18.58
C VAL A 168 4.73 2.10 -19.00
N ASN A 169 4.46 1.19 -18.05
CA ASN A 169 3.56 0.07 -18.30
C ASN A 169 2.12 0.55 -18.03
N LEU A 170 1.40 0.88 -19.11
CA LEU A 170 0.01 1.30 -19.04
C LEU A 170 -0.87 0.10 -19.41
N SER A 171 -1.48 -0.55 -18.41
CA SER A 171 -2.52 -1.55 -18.66
C SER A 171 -3.85 -0.81 -18.84
N VAL A 172 -4.18 -0.45 -20.09
CA VAL A 172 -5.49 0.13 -20.42
C VAL A 172 -6.28 -0.89 -21.22
N THR A 173 -7.47 -1.22 -20.73
CA THR A 173 -8.50 -1.87 -21.53
C THR A 173 -9.51 -0.80 -21.90
N ILE A 174 -9.53 -0.40 -23.18
CA ILE A 174 -10.60 0.43 -23.72
C ILE A 174 -11.78 -0.51 -23.99
N ILE A 175 -12.86 -0.34 -23.23
CA ILE A 175 -14.11 -1.04 -23.46
C ILE A 175 -15.04 -0.05 -24.16
N GLU A 176 -15.21 -0.23 -25.46
CA GLU A 176 -16.23 0.47 -26.25
C GLU A 176 -17.56 -0.26 -26.06
N SER A 177 -18.58 0.42 -25.56
CA SER A 177 -19.93 -0.13 -25.41
C SER A 177 -20.91 0.76 -26.17
N HIS A 178 -21.57 0.19 -27.17
CA HIS A 178 -22.68 0.83 -27.87
C HIS A 178 -23.98 0.46 -27.16
N GLU A 179 -24.75 1.46 -26.78
CA GLU A 179 -26.12 1.30 -26.29
C GLU A 179 -27.04 1.71 -27.45
N GLU A 180 -27.62 0.74 -28.15
CA GLU A 180 -28.70 1.03 -29.08
C GLU A 180 -29.97 1.29 -28.27
N ALA A 181 -30.51 2.50 -28.37
CA ALA A 181 -31.80 2.84 -27.79
C ALA A 181 -32.90 2.09 -28.56
N VAL A 182 -33.62 1.21 -27.85
CA VAL A 182 -34.89 0.62 -28.29
C VAL A 182 -36.04 1.51 -27.84
#